data_AF-Q0ZHC5-F1
#
_entry.id   AF-Q0ZHC5-F1
#
_cell.length_a   1.000
_cell.length_b   1.000
_cell.length_c   1.000
_cell.angle_alpha   90.00
_cell.angle_beta   90.00
_cell.angle_gamma   90.00
#
_symmetry.space_group_name_H-M   'P 1'
#
loop_
_entity.id
_entity.type
_entity.pdbx_description
1 polymer ?
#
loop_
_entity_poly.entity_id
_entity_poly.type
_entity_poly.pdbx_seq_one_letter_code
_entity_poly.pdbx_strand_id
1 'polypeptide(L)'
;MGAAEEQLKELGEKLEAAPPDPADDLAKLLEVRTCYCSLGGWFCGGLTFCTEEEKNLIFGHQFKVQDFRRVNQQAAECLHGVEQSPGPSVMETIQPCLKAVARDEFLKHHDEDVKVLLATCFCEITRITAPEAPYSDDVLRDMFHLIVDTFSGLNDVNGKSFGRRVAILETVARYRACVVMLDLECNDLIADMFRSFLEIISDNHEPNIVNSMQSVMALIIDESEDIEESLLNVLLSTLGRKKTGVSLPARKLARHVIEHSAGKLEPYIRKILTSSLDGDGTSTNNSIDHHEVIFDLYQCAPKVLKVVVPYITGELLADEVETRSKAVEILGELFSLPGIPILESFKSLFDEFLKRLTDRAVEIRVSVIEHLKKCLMSNHSRPEAQEIIKALCDRLLDYEENVSVKCYTMERLADIYKFYCQSGSDSSVNSDDFEWIPGKILRCLYDKDF
;
A
#
# COMPACT_ATOMS: atom_id res chain seq x y z
N MET A 1 -6.09 22.61 -40.35
CA MET A 1 -4.75 22.31 -39.83
C MET A 1 -4.42 23.35 -38.78
N GLY A 2 -4.52 22.96 -37.51
CA GLY A 2 -4.16 23.82 -36.38
C GLY A 2 -2.64 23.97 -36.27
N ALA A 3 -2.16 25.04 -35.62
CA ALA A 3 -0.73 25.28 -35.44
C ALA A 3 -0.01 24.14 -34.67
N ALA A 4 -0.72 23.46 -33.76
CA ALA A 4 -0.17 22.34 -32.98
C ALA A 4 0.01 21.06 -33.82
N GLU A 5 -0.86 20.82 -34.81
CA GLU A 5 -0.80 19.63 -35.68
C GLU A 5 0.43 19.70 -36.59
N GLU A 6 0.69 20.86 -37.21
CA GLU A 6 1.86 21.06 -38.07
C GLU A 6 3.18 20.96 -37.27
N GLN A 7 3.18 21.46 -36.02
CA GLN A 7 4.31 21.32 -35.12
C GLN A 7 4.60 19.86 -34.76
N LEU A 8 3.58 19.04 -34.49
CA LEU A 8 3.75 17.60 -34.23
C LEU A 8 4.36 16.86 -35.41
N LYS A 9 3.95 17.22 -36.63
CA LYS A 9 4.52 16.64 -37.84
C LYS A 9 6.01 16.99 -37.99
N GLU A 10 6.36 18.28 -37.83
CA GLU A 10 7.76 18.73 -37.91
C GLU A 10 8.62 18.11 -36.81
N LEU A 11 8.09 17.96 -35.59
CA LEU A 11 8.76 17.30 -34.47
C LEU A 11 8.97 15.81 -34.74
N GLY A 12 7.96 15.13 -35.30
CA GLY A 12 8.05 13.74 -35.72
C GLY A 12 9.15 13.53 -36.75
N GLU A 13 9.20 14.35 -37.80
CA GLU A 13 10.25 14.29 -38.82
C GLU A 13 11.66 14.56 -38.23
N LYS A 14 11.77 15.49 -37.28
CA LYS A 14 13.05 15.77 -36.57
C LYS A 14 13.50 14.61 -35.69
N LEU A 15 12.57 13.98 -34.95
CA LEU A 15 12.86 12.80 -34.16
C LEU A 15 13.20 11.61 -35.07
N GLU A 16 12.55 11.50 -36.23
CA GLU A 16 12.85 10.44 -37.19
C GLU A 16 14.25 10.59 -37.80
N ALA A 17 14.69 11.82 -38.04
CA ALA A 17 16.01 12.14 -38.54
C ALA A 17 17.13 12.10 -37.48
N ALA A 18 16.76 11.99 -36.19
CA ALA A 18 17.73 11.86 -35.11
C ALA A 18 18.43 10.49 -35.21
N PRO A 19 19.78 10.44 -35.19
CA PRO A 19 20.51 9.18 -35.24
C PRO A 19 20.28 8.35 -33.96
N PRO A 20 20.33 7.01 -34.04
CA PRO A 20 20.28 6.12 -32.88
C PRO A 20 21.37 6.49 -31.86
N ASP A 21 21.06 6.30 -30.58
CA ASP A 21 21.80 6.83 -29.43
C ASP A 21 23.34 6.72 -29.53
N PRO A 22 24.10 7.84 -29.42
CA PRO A 22 25.56 7.81 -29.26
C PRO A 22 26.06 7.27 -27.91
N ALA A 23 25.17 7.01 -26.94
CA ALA A 23 25.55 6.52 -25.60
C ALA A 23 26.32 5.19 -25.67
N ASP A 24 25.99 4.34 -26.64
CA ASP A 24 26.64 3.05 -26.88
C ASP A 24 28.12 3.22 -27.29
N ASP A 25 28.43 4.29 -28.02
CA ASP A 25 29.81 4.63 -28.43
C ASP A 25 30.61 5.26 -27.28
N LEU A 26 29.97 6.06 -26.42
CA LEU A 26 30.60 6.67 -25.24
C LEU A 26 30.90 5.64 -24.15
N ALA A 27 29.99 4.68 -23.92
CA ALA A 27 30.19 3.56 -23.00
C ALA A 27 31.33 2.64 -23.46
N LYS A 28 31.37 2.29 -24.76
CA LYS A 28 32.49 1.54 -25.37
C LYS A 28 33.84 2.26 -25.23
N LEU A 29 33.87 3.59 -25.38
CA LEU A 29 35.09 4.39 -25.19
C LEU A 29 35.55 4.47 -23.72
N LEU A 30 34.62 4.52 -22.77
CA LEU A 30 34.91 4.56 -21.33
C LEU A 30 35.34 3.18 -20.78
N GLU A 31 34.76 2.09 -21.27
CA GLU A 31 35.17 0.72 -20.92
C GLU A 31 36.60 0.41 -21.38
N VAL A 32 36.97 0.79 -22.61
CA VAL A 32 38.33 0.65 -23.15
C VAL A 32 39.37 1.37 -22.28
N ARG A 33 38.96 2.39 -21.52
CA ARG A 33 39.84 3.28 -20.77
C ARG A 33 40.13 2.90 -19.33
N THR A 34 39.38 1.98 -18.74
CA THR A 34 39.77 1.43 -17.41
C THR A 34 41.13 0.72 -17.45
N CYS A 35 41.68 0.45 -18.65
CA CYS A 35 43.02 -0.11 -18.84
C CYS A 35 44.16 0.90 -19.15
N TYR A 36 43.89 2.16 -19.55
CA TYR A 36 44.96 3.07 -20.02
C TYR A 36 44.69 4.53 -19.66
N CYS A 37 45.18 4.98 -18.50
CA CYS A 37 45.39 6.41 -18.28
C CYS A 37 46.69 6.63 -17.49
N SER A 38 47.78 6.90 -18.22
CA SER A 38 48.97 7.55 -17.68
C SER A 38 49.42 8.67 -18.62
N LEU A 39 49.43 9.89 -18.05
CA LEU A 39 50.08 11.12 -18.51
C LEU A 39 49.38 11.95 -19.62
N GLY A 40 48.78 13.07 -19.18
CA GLY A 40 48.57 14.29 -19.98
C GLY A 40 47.15 14.53 -20.46
N GLY A 41 46.32 15.20 -19.67
CA GLY A 41 44.95 15.59 -20.05
C GLY A 41 44.68 17.10 -19.98
N TRP A 42 43.80 17.56 -20.87
CA TRP A 42 43.25 18.90 -20.96
C TRP A 42 42.16 19.10 -19.90
N PHE A 43 42.13 20.26 -19.24
CA PHE A 43 41.17 20.58 -18.19
C PHE A 43 40.08 21.55 -18.69
N CYS A 44 38.81 21.20 -18.51
CA CYS A 44 37.68 22.12 -18.71
C CYS A 44 36.55 21.77 -17.74
N GLY A 45 36.15 22.68 -16.85
CA GLY A 45 34.99 22.49 -15.96
C GLY A 45 35.09 21.35 -14.94
N GLY A 46 36.29 20.99 -14.48
CA GLY A 46 36.50 19.94 -13.47
C GLY A 46 36.61 18.51 -14.01
N LEU A 47 36.46 18.32 -15.33
CA LEU A 47 36.72 17.06 -16.02
C LEU A 47 38.07 17.11 -16.75
N THR A 48 38.79 15.98 -16.74
CA THR A 48 40.07 15.80 -17.45
C THR A 48 39.82 15.03 -18.75
N PHE A 49 40.13 15.63 -19.90
CA PHE A 49 39.95 15.05 -21.24
C PHE A 49 41.31 14.72 -21.84
N CYS A 50 41.50 13.57 -22.50
CA CYS A 50 42.82 13.27 -23.08
C CYS A 50 42.96 13.74 -24.53
N THR A 51 41.85 14.01 -25.23
CA THR A 51 41.85 14.55 -26.61
C THR A 51 40.81 15.64 -26.83
N GLU A 52 41.00 16.47 -27.85
CA GLU A 52 40.05 17.50 -28.28
C GLU A 52 38.79 16.88 -28.95
N GLU A 53 38.93 15.69 -29.53
CA GLU A 53 37.81 14.87 -30.01
C GLU A 53 36.89 14.41 -28.88
N GLU A 54 37.42 13.99 -27.73
CA GLU A 54 36.61 13.61 -26.56
C GLU A 54 35.83 14.79 -25.99
N LYS A 55 36.47 15.96 -25.94
CA LYS A 55 35.80 17.20 -25.57
C LYS A 55 34.65 17.48 -26.53
N ASN A 56 34.88 17.44 -27.84
CA ASN A 56 33.85 17.71 -28.84
C ASN A 56 32.74 16.64 -28.85
N LEU A 57 33.05 15.39 -28.55
CA LEU A 57 32.08 14.30 -28.45
C LEU A 57 31.19 14.45 -27.20
N ILE A 58 31.77 14.75 -26.03
CA ILE A 58 31.03 14.93 -24.78
C ILE A 58 30.19 16.22 -24.80
N PHE A 59 30.76 17.35 -25.26
CA PHE A 59 30.01 18.59 -25.43
C PHE A 59 28.97 18.47 -26.55
N GLY A 60 29.28 17.77 -27.64
CA GLY A 60 28.32 17.45 -28.70
C GLY A 60 27.18 16.55 -28.22
N HIS A 61 27.48 15.59 -27.34
CA HIS A 61 26.49 14.72 -26.70
C HIS A 61 25.60 15.51 -25.74
N GLN A 62 26.16 16.35 -24.86
CA GLN A 62 25.38 17.24 -23.99
C GLN A 62 24.46 18.18 -24.80
N PHE A 63 24.95 18.70 -25.92
CA PHE A 63 24.15 19.53 -26.83
C PHE A 63 23.00 18.73 -27.46
N LYS A 64 23.26 17.50 -27.93
CA LYS A 64 22.23 16.60 -28.47
C LYS A 64 21.18 16.21 -27.43
N VAL A 65 21.57 15.92 -26.19
CA VAL A 65 20.64 15.62 -25.10
C VAL A 65 19.76 16.83 -24.76
N GLN A 66 20.32 18.05 -24.78
CA GLN A 66 19.55 19.29 -24.57
C GLN A 66 18.54 19.55 -25.71
N ASP A 67 18.95 19.36 -26.96
CA ASP A 67 18.04 19.45 -28.10
C ASP A 67 16.96 18.37 -28.05
N PHE A 68 17.32 17.14 -27.68
CA PHE A 68 16.39 16.03 -27.51
C PHE A 68 15.36 16.32 -26.40
N ARG A 69 15.79 16.83 -25.26
CA ARG A 69 14.89 17.29 -24.18
C ARG A 69 13.90 18.34 -24.68
N ARG A 70 14.37 19.32 -25.45
CA ARG A 70 13.52 20.37 -26.01
C ARG A 70 12.46 19.79 -26.97
N VAL A 71 12.87 18.88 -27.85
CA VAL A 71 11.96 18.26 -28.82
C VAL A 71 10.90 17.40 -28.12
N ASN A 72 11.29 16.58 -27.14
CA ASN A 72 10.33 15.77 -26.37
C ASN A 72 9.40 16.61 -25.49
N GLN A 73 9.89 17.72 -24.91
CA GLN A 73 9.04 18.66 -24.18
C GLN A 73 7.96 19.25 -25.09
N GLN A 74 8.32 19.67 -26.31
CA GLN A 74 7.36 20.20 -27.28
C GLN A 74 6.37 19.12 -27.74
N ALA A 75 6.85 17.90 -27.98
CA ALA A 75 5.98 16.78 -28.34
C ALA A 75 4.95 16.49 -27.23
N ALA A 76 5.37 16.44 -25.97
CA ALA A 76 4.47 16.25 -24.83
C ALA A 76 3.40 17.35 -24.72
N GLU A 77 3.79 18.63 -24.85
CA GLU A 77 2.87 19.76 -24.81
C GLU A 77 1.85 19.72 -25.95
N CYS A 78 2.29 19.37 -27.16
CA CYS A 78 1.39 19.29 -28.31
C CYS A 78 0.45 18.08 -28.22
N LEU A 79 0.94 16.91 -27.79
CA LEU A 79 0.13 15.69 -27.62
C LEU A 79 -0.96 15.88 -26.56
N HIS A 80 -0.68 16.59 -25.48
CA HIS A 80 -1.66 16.88 -24.43
C HIS A 80 -2.91 17.60 -24.97
N GLY A 81 -2.78 18.42 -26.01
CA GLY A 81 -3.89 19.14 -26.63
C GLY A 81 -4.74 18.30 -27.61
N VAL A 82 -4.34 17.07 -27.92
CA VAL A 82 -5.04 16.21 -28.90
C VAL A 82 -6.14 15.41 -28.20
N GLU A 83 -7.35 15.42 -28.75
CA GLU A 83 -8.48 14.64 -28.21
C GLU A 83 -8.27 13.12 -28.38
N GLN A 84 -8.99 12.32 -27.60
CA GLN A 84 -9.01 10.87 -27.75
C GLN A 84 -9.71 10.47 -29.06
N SER A 85 -9.16 9.47 -29.75
CA SER A 85 -9.65 8.95 -31.04
C SER A 85 -9.90 10.04 -32.09
N PRO A 86 -8.89 10.87 -32.42
CA PRO A 86 -9.09 12.00 -33.32
C PRO A 86 -9.34 11.53 -34.77
N GLY A 87 -9.89 12.41 -35.61
CA GLY A 87 -10.21 12.06 -37.00
C GLY A 87 -9.00 11.65 -37.84
N PRO A 88 -9.19 10.94 -38.98
CA PRO A 88 -8.10 10.37 -39.78
C PRO A 88 -7.01 11.37 -40.20
N SER A 89 -7.39 12.60 -40.52
CA SER A 89 -6.45 13.66 -40.90
C SER A 89 -5.49 14.05 -39.78
N VAL A 90 -5.97 14.06 -38.53
CA VAL A 90 -5.13 14.39 -37.36
C VAL A 90 -4.23 13.20 -37.06
N MET A 91 -4.76 11.97 -37.13
CA MET A 91 -3.99 10.73 -36.96
C MET A 91 -2.85 10.62 -37.98
N GLU A 92 -3.09 10.88 -39.26
CA GLU A 92 -2.05 10.91 -40.30
C GLU A 92 -0.97 11.95 -40.00
N THR A 93 -1.35 13.09 -39.41
CA THR A 93 -0.42 14.18 -39.11
C THR A 93 0.50 13.84 -37.93
N ILE A 94 -0.02 13.18 -36.90
CA ILE A 94 0.76 12.80 -35.71
C ILE A 94 1.53 11.48 -35.88
N GLN A 95 1.22 10.70 -36.92
CA GLN A 95 1.83 9.38 -37.17
C GLN A 95 3.36 9.37 -37.17
N PRO A 96 4.09 10.35 -37.76
CA PRO A 96 5.55 10.37 -37.69
C PRO A 96 6.06 10.51 -36.25
N CYS A 97 5.39 11.34 -35.43
CA CYS A 97 5.72 11.49 -34.01
C CYS A 97 5.49 10.17 -33.25
N LEU A 98 4.36 9.49 -33.48
CA LEU A 98 4.08 8.19 -32.88
C LEU A 98 5.20 7.17 -33.18
N LYS A 99 5.56 7.03 -34.46
CA LYS A 99 6.62 6.11 -34.89
C LYS A 99 7.98 6.48 -34.33
N ALA A 100 8.29 7.77 -34.23
CA ALA A 100 9.58 8.22 -33.75
C ALA A 100 9.78 7.92 -32.26
N VAL A 101 8.80 8.24 -31.42
CA VAL A 101 8.91 8.08 -29.95
C VAL A 101 8.97 6.59 -29.57
N ALA A 102 8.43 5.68 -30.39
CA ALA A 102 8.45 4.23 -30.17
C ALA A 102 9.77 3.52 -30.56
N ARG A 103 10.82 4.24 -30.96
CA ARG A 103 12.10 3.63 -31.32
C ARG A 103 12.86 3.12 -30.09
N ASP A 104 13.49 1.95 -30.23
CA ASP A 104 14.31 1.29 -29.21
C ASP A 104 15.35 2.21 -28.56
N GLU A 105 15.93 3.13 -29.34
CA GLU A 105 16.98 4.02 -28.86
C GLU A 105 16.48 5.05 -27.83
N PHE A 106 15.18 5.36 -27.87
CA PHE A 106 14.56 6.25 -26.90
C PHE A 106 14.06 5.48 -25.68
N LEU A 107 13.53 4.28 -25.89
CA LEU A 107 13.05 3.41 -24.80
C LEU A 107 14.17 3.02 -23.83
N LYS A 108 15.40 2.90 -24.33
CA LYS A 108 16.58 2.47 -23.54
C LYS A 108 17.44 3.63 -23.02
N HIS A 109 16.96 4.88 -23.12
CA HIS A 109 17.74 6.06 -22.76
C HIS A 109 18.01 6.14 -21.24
N HIS A 110 19.23 6.52 -20.84
CA HIS A 110 19.64 6.53 -19.43
C HIS A 110 19.32 7.82 -18.64
N ASP A 111 19.14 8.96 -19.32
CA ASP A 111 18.86 10.25 -18.66
C ASP A 111 17.44 10.32 -18.07
N GLU A 112 17.34 10.56 -16.77
CA GLU A 112 16.06 10.57 -16.03
C GLU A 112 15.07 11.65 -16.48
N ASP A 113 15.53 12.85 -16.87
CA ASP A 113 14.62 13.90 -17.35
C ASP A 113 14.03 13.49 -18.71
N VAL A 114 14.87 12.90 -19.58
CA VAL A 114 14.43 12.37 -20.86
C VAL A 114 13.41 11.23 -20.68
N LYS A 115 13.67 10.30 -19.76
CA LYS A 115 12.73 9.21 -19.44
C LYS A 115 11.36 9.72 -19.02
N VAL A 116 11.30 10.75 -18.15
CA VAL A 116 10.03 11.35 -17.72
C VAL A 116 9.30 12.02 -18.90
N LEU A 117 10.02 12.69 -19.80
CA LEU A 117 9.43 13.30 -21.00
C LEU A 117 8.87 12.24 -21.95
N LEU A 118 9.63 11.18 -22.20
CA LEU A 118 9.19 10.05 -23.02
C LEU A 118 7.97 9.35 -22.40
N ALA A 119 7.96 9.09 -21.10
CA ALA A 119 6.81 8.56 -20.39
C ALA A 119 5.58 9.48 -20.50
N THR A 120 5.78 10.81 -20.45
CA THR A 120 4.69 11.78 -20.68
C THR A 120 4.13 11.62 -22.09
N CYS A 121 4.98 11.55 -23.11
CA CYS A 121 4.55 11.31 -24.49
C CYS A 121 3.80 9.97 -24.61
N PHE A 122 4.29 8.89 -24.01
CA PHE A 122 3.64 7.58 -24.07
C PHE A 122 2.28 7.55 -23.38
N CYS A 123 2.14 8.19 -22.22
CA CYS A 123 0.85 8.34 -21.55
C CYS A 123 -0.16 9.10 -22.42
N GLU A 124 0.27 10.16 -23.09
CA GLU A 124 -0.61 10.91 -23.99
C GLU A 124 -0.95 10.10 -25.26
N ILE A 125 0.01 9.37 -25.82
CA ILE A 125 -0.23 8.52 -27.00
C ILE A 125 -1.23 7.41 -26.67
N THR A 126 -1.03 6.67 -25.58
CA THR A 126 -1.95 5.61 -25.15
C THR A 126 -3.35 6.16 -24.90
N ARG A 127 -3.47 7.38 -24.35
CA ARG A 127 -4.74 8.09 -24.24
C ARG A 127 -5.37 8.43 -25.59
N ILE A 128 -4.59 8.97 -26.53
CA ILE A 128 -5.08 9.43 -27.84
C ILE A 128 -5.57 8.25 -28.69
N THR A 129 -4.83 7.14 -28.69
CA THR A 129 -5.14 6.01 -29.58
C THR A 129 -6.13 5.02 -28.99
N ALA A 130 -6.37 5.04 -27.67
CA ALA A 130 -7.38 4.20 -27.06
C ALA A 130 -8.76 4.40 -27.73
N PRO A 131 -9.54 3.32 -27.94
CA PRO A 131 -9.31 1.94 -27.46
C PRO A 131 -8.30 1.10 -28.26
N GLU A 132 -7.80 1.57 -29.40
CA GLU A 132 -6.89 0.84 -30.27
C GLU A 132 -5.43 0.92 -29.77
N ALA A 133 -4.81 -0.25 -29.65
CA ALA A 133 -3.40 -0.35 -29.26
C ALA A 133 -2.51 0.31 -30.35
N PRO A 134 -1.68 1.31 -29.99
CA PRO A 134 -0.88 2.06 -30.96
C PRO A 134 0.32 1.27 -31.49
N TYR A 135 0.78 0.26 -30.74
CA TYR A 135 2.01 -0.47 -30.98
C TYR A 135 1.83 -1.97 -30.69
N SER A 136 2.84 -2.76 -31.05
CA SER A 136 2.92 -4.17 -30.67
C SER A 136 3.15 -4.34 -29.17
N ASP A 137 2.77 -5.50 -28.65
CA ASP A 137 2.88 -5.86 -27.23
C ASP A 137 4.28 -5.62 -26.65
N ASP A 138 5.35 -5.99 -27.38
CA ASP A 138 6.74 -5.76 -26.94
C ASP A 138 7.03 -4.27 -26.67
N VAL A 139 6.58 -3.39 -27.56
CA VAL A 139 6.80 -1.95 -27.44
C VAL A 139 5.96 -1.38 -26.31
N LEU A 140 4.71 -1.84 -26.17
CA LEU A 140 3.84 -1.41 -25.07
C LEU A 140 4.43 -1.81 -23.71
N ARG A 141 5.02 -3.01 -23.60
CA ARG A 141 5.71 -3.43 -22.37
C ARG A 141 6.85 -2.50 -22.01
N ASP A 142 7.72 -2.15 -22.95
CA ASP A 142 8.81 -1.20 -22.71
C ASP A 142 8.29 0.20 -22.31
N MET A 143 7.21 0.66 -22.95
CA MET A 143 6.56 1.93 -22.60
C MET A 143 6.00 1.92 -21.18
N PHE A 144 5.34 0.83 -20.76
CA PHE A 144 4.79 0.72 -19.40
C PHE A 144 5.88 0.60 -18.34
N HIS A 145 7.00 -0.08 -18.63
CA HIS A 145 8.16 -0.06 -17.74
C HIS A 145 8.63 1.37 -17.49
N LEU A 146 8.78 2.17 -18.57
CA LEU A 146 9.18 3.56 -18.44
C LEU A 146 8.18 4.39 -17.62
N ILE A 147 6.88 4.19 -17.84
CA ILE A 147 5.81 4.88 -17.09
C ILE A 147 5.88 4.53 -15.60
N VAL A 148 5.95 3.24 -15.26
CA VAL A 148 5.99 2.77 -13.86
C VAL A 148 7.28 3.23 -13.17
N ASP A 149 8.42 3.18 -13.85
CA ASP A 149 9.69 3.70 -13.34
C ASP A 149 9.58 5.18 -12.94
N THR A 150 8.74 5.97 -13.64
CA THR A 150 8.55 7.37 -13.28
C THR A 150 7.87 7.57 -11.92
N PHE A 151 7.12 6.60 -11.42
CA PHE A 151 6.40 6.77 -10.16
C PHE A 151 7.33 6.78 -8.94
N SER A 152 8.47 6.10 -8.99
CA SER A 152 9.48 6.09 -7.92
C SER A 152 9.93 7.51 -7.51
N GLY A 153 9.95 8.46 -8.45
CA GLY A 153 10.35 9.85 -8.21
C GLY A 153 9.26 10.76 -7.64
N LEU A 154 8.06 10.24 -7.34
CA LEU A 154 6.99 11.02 -6.68
C LEU A 154 7.30 11.30 -5.20
N ASN A 155 8.26 10.61 -4.59
CA ASN A 155 8.73 10.94 -3.24
C ASN A 155 9.43 12.31 -3.15
N ASP A 156 9.98 12.83 -4.26
CA ASP A 156 10.62 14.14 -4.34
C ASP A 156 9.59 15.21 -4.73
N VAL A 157 8.77 15.61 -3.75
CA VAL A 157 7.70 16.62 -3.93
C VAL A 157 8.22 17.99 -4.40
N ASN A 158 9.51 18.28 -4.22
CA ASN A 158 10.14 19.53 -4.66
C ASN A 158 10.97 19.35 -5.95
N GLY A 159 10.91 18.15 -6.55
CA GLY A 159 11.67 17.81 -7.74
C GLY A 159 11.21 18.59 -8.97
N LYS A 160 12.16 18.94 -9.85
CA LYS A 160 11.87 19.69 -11.10
C LYS A 160 10.86 18.99 -12.01
N SER A 161 10.81 17.67 -11.93
CA SER A 161 9.95 16.81 -12.76
C SER A 161 8.73 16.28 -11.99
N PHE A 162 8.53 16.70 -10.73
CA PHE A 162 7.41 16.23 -9.89
C PHE A 162 6.05 16.47 -10.55
N GLY A 163 5.79 17.69 -11.04
CA GLY A 163 4.53 18.02 -11.72
C GLY A 163 4.26 17.15 -12.96
N ARG A 164 5.31 16.74 -13.69
CA ARG A 164 5.17 15.81 -14.83
C ARG A 164 4.82 14.40 -14.36
N ARG A 165 5.48 13.90 -13.32
CA ARG A 165 5.19 12.59 -12.71
C ARG A 165 3.75 12.51 -12.18
N VAL A 166 3.27 13.59 -11.57
CA VAL A 166 1.86 13.72 -11.15
C VAL A 166 0.91 13.66 -12.34
N ALA A 167 1.18 14.43 -13.40
CA ALA A 167 0.35 14.42 -14.61
C ALA A 167 0.31 13.04 -15.30
N ILE A 168 1.43 12.31 -15.32
CA ILE A 168 1.51 10.93 -15.80
C ILE A 168 0.58 10.03 -14.96
N LEU A 169 0.72 10.04 -13.64
CA LEU A 169 -0.12 9.23 -12.73
C LEU A 169 -1.61 9.55 -12.90
N GLU A 170 -1.98 10.82 -12.96
CA GLU A 170 -3.36 11.26 -13.14
C GLU A 170 -3.93 10.81 -14.49
N THR A 171 -3.12 10.82 -15.55
CA THR A 171 -3.51 10.36 -16.89
C THR A 171 -3.73 8.86 -16.90
N VAL A 172 -2.80 8.08 -16.32
CA VAL A 172 -2.94 6.62 -16.18
C VAL A 172 -4.21 6.26 -15.42
N ALA A 173 -4.51 6.97 -14.32
CA ALA A 173 -5.71 6.77 -13.53
C ALA A 173 -6.98 7.13 -14.31
N ARG A 174 -7.02 8.33 -14.93
CA ARG A 174 -8.22 8.87 -15.61
C ARG A 174 -8.64 8.04 -16.81
N TYR A 175 -7.67 7.59 -17.61
CA TYR A 175 -7.94 6.84 -18.84
C TYR A 175 -7.82 5.34 -18.66
N ARG A 176 -7.64 4.86 -17.42
CA ARG A 176 -7.56 3.43 -17.10
C ARG A 176 -6.45 2.71 -17.88
N ALA A 177 -5.39 3.43 -18.24
CA ALA A 177 -4.32 2.93 -19.11
C ALA A 177 -3.59 1.71 -18.51
N CYS A 178 -3.60 1.59 -17.18
CA CYS A 178 -3.03 0.46 -16.47
C CYS A 178 -3.72 -0.89 -16.79
N VAL A 179 -4.97 -0.91 -17.28
CA VAL A 179 -5.65 -2.15 -17.69
C VAL A 179 -4.93 -2.83 -18.85
N VAL A 180 -4.27 -2.08 -19.73
CA VAL A 180 -3.45 -2.66 -20.81
C VAL A 180 -2.32 -3.52 -20.25
N MET A 181 -1.80 -3.23 -19.05
CA MET A 181 -0.80 -4.10 -18.41
C MET A 181 -1.36 -5.47 -18.03
N LEU A 182 -2.68 -5.58 -17.80
CA LEU A 182 -3.35 -6.87 -17.57
C LEU A 182 -3.44 -7.65 -18.88
N ASP A 183 -3.87 -7.00 -19.97
CA ASP A 183 -3.97 -7.62 -21.30
C ASP A 183 -2.61 -8.13 -21.81
N LEU A 184 -1.52 -7.47 -21.42
CA LEU A 184 -0.14 -7.80 -21.77
C LEU A 184 0.53 -8.80 -20.80
N GLU A 185 -0.19 -9.26 -19.76
CA GLU A 185 0.32 -10.17 -18.72
C GLU A 185 1.57 -9.63 -17.99
N CYS A 186 1.63 -8.31 -17.74
CA CYS A 186 2.75 -7.63 -17.07
C CYS A 186 2.71 -7.77 -15.54
N ASN A 187 2.55 -8.99 -15.02
CA ASN A 187 2.29 -9.21 -13.59
C ASN A 187 3.43 -8.72 -12.66
N ASP A 188 4.69 -8.95 -13.05
CA ASP A 188 5.86 -8.48 -12.29
C ASP A 188 5.90 -6.94 -12.21
N LEU A 189 5.63 -6.27 -13.32
CA LEU A 189 5.60 -4.80 -13.40
C LEU A 189 4.45 -4.21 -12.57
N ILE A 190 3.29 -4.87 -12.56
CA ILE A 190 2.16 -4.49 -11.72
C ILE A 190 2.55 -4.60 -10.24
N ALA A 191 3.22 -5.68 -9.85
CA ALA A 191 3.70 -5.85 -8.48
C ALA A 191 4.75 -4.79 -8.11
N ASP A 192 5.66 -4.44 -9.01
CA ASP A 192 6.66 -3.38 -8.83
C ASP A 192 6.02 -1.99 -8.71
N MET A 193 4.97 -1.71 -9.48
CA MET A 193 4.18 -0.49 -9.34
C MET A 193 3.53 -0.38 -7.96
N PHE A 194 2.93 -1.47 -7.45
CA PHE A 194 2.33 -1.50 -6.12
C PHE A 194 3.37 -1.28 -5.03
N ARG A 195 4.53 -1.96 -5.12
CA ARG A 195 5.66 -1.77 -4.21
C ARG A 195 6.11 -0.31 -4.22
N SER A 196 6.31 0.25 -5.41
CA SER A 196 6.73 1.65 -5.59
C SER A 196 5.77 2.60 -4.89
N PHE A 197 4.45 2.50 -5.13
CA PHE A 197 3.45 3.34 -4.46
C PHE A 197 3.47 3.21 -2.93
N LEU A 198 3.59 1.98 -2.41
CA LEU A 198 3.64 1.74 -0.97
C LEU A 198 4.96 2.23 -0.33
N GLU A 199 6.05 2.26 -1.08
CA GLU A 199 7.35 2.77 -0.60
C GLU A 199 7.41 4.30 -0.59
N ILE A 200 6.89 4.95 -1.64
CA ILE A 200 7.01 6.41 -1.79
C ILE A 200 5.97 7.19 -0.99
N ILE A 201 4.79 6.61 -0.72
CA ILE A 201 3.66 7.37 -0.17
C ILE A 201 3.99 7.91 1.21
N SER A 202 3.65 9.19 1.39
CA SER A 202 3.94 9.97 2.58
C SER A 202 2.85 11.00 2.84
N ASP A 203 2.77 11.52 4.07
CA ASP A 203 1.81 12.57 4.45
C ASP A 203 2.04 13.92 3.74
N ASN A 204 3.13 14.06 2.99
CA ASN A 204 3.43 15.26 2.19
C ASN A 204 2.70 15.28 0.84
N HIS A 205 2.12 14.16 0.41
CA HIS A 205 1.41 14.11 -0.87
C HIS A 205 0.05 14.79 -0.78
N GLU A 206 -0.30 15.53 -1.83
CA GLU A 206 -1.63 16.09 -1.98
C GLU A 206 -2.68 14.98 -2.16
N PRO A 207 -3.94 15.19 -1.71
CA PRO A 207 -4.98 14.15 -1.76
C PRO A 207 -5.27 13.59 -3.16
N ASN A 208 -5.16 14.40 -4.23
CA ASN A 208 -5.33 13.95 -5.61
C ASN A 208 -4.28 12.89 -6.01
N ILE A 209 -3.04 13.02 -5.55
CA ILE A 209 -1.97 12.06 -5.83
C ILE A 209 -2.28 10.72 -5.15
N VAL A 210 -2.63 10.77 -3.87
CA VAL A 210 -3.01 9.58 -3.08
C VAL A 210 -4.24 8.89 -3.70
N ASN A 211 -5.26 9.66 -4.07
CA ASN A 211 -6.46 9.15 -4.73
C ASN A 211 -6.13 8.50 -6.09
N SER A 212 -5.17 9.05 -6.83
CA SER A 212 -4.77 8.49 -8.13
C SER A 212 -4.03 7.16 -7.96
N MET A 213 -3.07 7.07 -7.01
CA MET A 213 -2.42 5.79 -6.66
C MET A 213 -3.45 4.73 -6.26
N GLN A 214 -4.37 5.10 -5.38
CA GLN A 214 -5.43 4.21 -4.91
C GLN A 214 -6.36 3.75 -6.04
N SER A 215 -6.77 4.67 -6.92
CA SER A 215 -7.64 4.36 -8.05
C SER A 215 -6.98 3.40 -9.02
N VAL A 216 -5.69 3.60 -9.33
CA VAL A 216 -4.92 2.69 -10.18
C VAL A 216 -4.82 1.30 -9.55
N MET A 217 -4.44 1.22 -8.27
CA MET A 217 -4.31 -0.07 -7.57
C MET A 217 -5.64 -0.83 -7.49
N ALA A 218 -6.73 -0.15 -7.12
CA ALA A 218 -8.05 -0.76 -7.02
C ALA A 218 -8.56 -1.24 -8.40
N LEU A 219 -8.39 -0.40 -9.43
CA LEU A 219 -8.80 -0.73 -10.79
C LEU A 219 -8.10 -1.99 -11.31
N ILE A 220 -6.78 -2.11 -11.09
CA ILE A 220 -6.03 -3.31 -11.46
C ILE A 220 -6.62 -4.55 -10.80
N ILE A 221 -6.92 -4.50 -9.50
CA ILE A 221 -7.48 -5.65 -8.77
C ILE A 221 -8.86 -6.02 -9.30
N ASP A 222 -9.72 -5.03 -9.55
CA ASP A 222 -11.10 -5.25 -9.96
C ASP A 222 -11.21 -5.81 -11.39
N GLU A 223 -10.34 -5.37 -12.30
CA GLU A 223 -10.30 -5.83 -13.69
C GLU A 223 -9.48 -7.10 -13.90
N SER A 224 -8.65 -7.51 -12.93
CA SER A 224 -7.88 -8.76 -13.02
C SER A 224 -8.83 -9.97 -13.06
N GLU A 225 -8.61 -10.92 -13.97
CA GLU A 225 -9.34 -12.19 -13.96
C GLU A 225 -8.97 -13.01 -12.71
N ASP A 226 -7.67 -13.26 -12.56
CA ASP A 226 -7.04 -13.92 -11.42
C ASP A 226 -6.00 -13.01 -10.76
N ILE A 227 -5.88 -13.10 -9.43
CA ILE A 227 -4.93 -12.31 -8.66
C ILE A 227 -3.72 -13.18 -8.30
N GLU A 228 -2.54 -12.77 -8.76
CA GLU A 228 -1.30 -13.45 -8.40
C GLU A 228 -0.98 -13.32 -6.91
N GLU A 229 -0.42 -14.39 -6.35
CA GLU A 229 0.01 -14.42 -4.95
C GLU A 229 1.12 -13.39 -4.67
N SER A 230 1.98 -13.10 -5.66
CA SER A 230 3.03 -12.09 -5.60
C SER A 230 2.45 -10.69 -5.27
N LEU A 231 1.40 -10.29 -5.99
CA LEU A 231 0.70 -9.02 -5.82
C LEU A 231 -0.04 -8.97 -4.48
N LEU A 232 -0.72 -10.06 -4.12
CA LEU A 232 -1.42 -10.14 -2.84
C LEU A 232 -0.43 -10.04 -1.65
N ASN A 233 0.74 -10.67 -1.76
CA ASN A 233 1.79 -10.56 -0.75
C ASN A 233 2.34 -9.14 -0.63
N VAL A 234 2.42 -8.37 -1.71
CA VAL A 234 2.79 -6.94 -1.63
C VAL A 234 1.79 -6.18 -0.74
N LEU A 235 0.48 -6.36 -0.97
CA LEU A 235 -0.57 -5.74 -0.16
C LEU A 235 -0.60 -6.23 1.29
N LEU A 236 -0.52 -7.54 1.52
CA LEU A 236 -0.62 -8.13 2.87
C LEU A 236 0.64 -7.89 3.70
N SER A 237 1.82 -7.86 3.06
CA SER A 237 3.04 -7.39 3.72
C SER A 237 2.91 -5.91 4.13
N THR A 238 1.97 -5.19 3.52
CA THR A 238 1.44 -3.87 3.92
C THR A 238 1.14 -3.70 5.42
N LEU A 239 0.55 -4.78 5.93
CA LEU A 239 -0.30 -4.78 7.10
C LEU A 239 0.48 -5.18 8.35
N GLY A 240 -0.10 -4.81 9.48
CA GLY A 240 0.38 -5.13 10.81
C GLY A 240 0.99 -3.93 11.53
N ARG A 241 0.54 -3.70 12.76
CA ARG A 241 0.91 -2.51 13.55
C ARG A 241 2.37 -2.53 13.96
N LYS A 242 2.88 -3.72 14.27
CA LYS A 242 4.25 -3.96 14.76
C LYS A 242 5.31 -3.93 13.67
N LYS A 243 4.92 -3.79 12.39
CA LYS A 243 5.85 -3.86 11.27
C LYS A 243 6.74 -2.61 11.18
N THR A 244 8.05 -2.81 11.29
CA THR A 244 9.07 -1.76 11.10
C THR A 244 9.37 -1.59 9.62
N GLY A 245 9.59 -0.34 9.17
CA GLY A 245 9.93 -0.05 7.77
C GLY A 245 8.73 0.19 6.85
N VAL A 246 7.51 0.09 7.36
CA VAL A 246 6.27 0.47 6.65
C VAL A 246 5.75 1.79 7.19
N SER A 247 5.50 2.76 6.31
CA SER A 247 4.93 4.05 6.68
C SER A 247 3.42 3.93 7.00
N LEU A 248 2.91 4.79 7.90
CA LEU A 248 1.47 4.81 8.18
C LEU A 248 0.62 5.15 6.94
N PRO A 249 1.03 6.10 6.05
CA PRO A 249 0.36 6.31 4.77
C PRO A 249 0.32 5.07 3.88
N ALA A 250 1.40 4.28 3.83
CA ALA A 250 1.43 3.04 3.05
C ALA A 250 0.43 2.00 3.58
N ARG A 251 0.38 1.80 4.91
CA ARG A 251 -0.60 0.92 5.54
C ARG A 251 -2.04 1.39 5.28
N LYS A 252 -2.28 2.70 5.33
CA LYS A 252 -3.60 3.29 5.01
C LYS A 252 -3.99 3.05 3.56
N LEU A 253 -3.08 3.27 2.61
CA LEU A 253 -3.30 3.01 1.19
C LEU A 253 -3.63 1.53 0.94
N ALA A 254 -2.82 0.62 1.46
CA ALA A 254 -3.05 -0.83 1.33
C ALA A 254 -4.42 -1.23 1.91
N ARG A 255 -4.76 -0.75 3.11
CA ARG A 255 -6.08 -1.00 3.72
C ARG A 255 -7.23 -0.48 2.86
N HIS A 256 -7.11 0.72 2.29
CA HIS A 256 -8.16 1.27 1.45
C HIS A 256 -8.33 0.47 0.15
N VAL A 257 -7.23 0.06 -0.49
CA VAL A 257 -7.28 -0.78 -1.69
C VAL A 257 -7.96 -2.13 -1.37
N ILE A 258 -7.60 -2.75 -0.24
CA ILE A 258 -8.23 -4.00 0.21
C ILE A 258 -9.72 -3.81 0.55
N GLU A 259 -10.10 -2.71 1.20
CA GLU A 259 -11.49 -2.39 1.51
C GLU A 259 -12.33 -2.22 0.24
N HIS A 260 -11.79 -1.50 -0.75
CA HIS A 260 -12.46 -1.26 -2.03
C HIS A 260 -12.74 -2.57 -2.77
N SER A 261 -11.70 -3.41 -2.90
CA SER A 261 -11.76 -4.66 -3.67
C SER A 261 -11.98 -5.89 -2.80
N ALA A 262 -12.59 -5.74 -1.62
CA ALA A 262 -12.71 -6.80 -0.61
C ALA A 262 -13.41 -8.05 -1.15
N GLY A 263 -14.45 -7.90 -1.97
CA GLY A 263 -15.17 -9.02 -2.57
C GLY A 263 -14.32 -9.83 -3.55
N LYS A 264 -13.47 -9.17 -4.35
CA LYS A 264 -12.57 -9.81 -5.30
C LYS A 264 -11.39 -10.48 -4.60
N LEU A 265 -10.87 -9.86 -3.54
CA LEU A 265 -9.72 -10.35 -2.77
C LEU A 265 -10.07 -11.45 -1.77
N GLU A 266 -11.33 -11.57 -1.34
CA GLU A 266 -11.77 -12.53 -0.32
C GLU A 266 -11.26 -13.97 -0.53
N PRO A 267 -11.46 -14.63 -1.70
CA PRO A 267 -11.04 -16.02 -1.88
C PRO A 267 -9.52 -16.19 -1.77
N TYR A 268 -8.74 -15.21 -2.23
CA TYR A 268 -7.27 -15.25 -2.21
C TYR A 268 -6.72 -15.02 -0.81
N ILE A 269 -7.23 -14.00 -0.10
CA ILE A 269 -6.88 -13.75 1.31
C ILE A 269 -7.22 -14.97 2.16
N ARG A 270 -8.40 -15.56 1.95
CA ARG A 270 -8.84 -16.78 2.64
C ARG A 270 -7.85 -17.92 2.43
N LYS A 271 -7.39 -18.13 1.19
CA LYS A 271 -6.41 -19.18 0.85
C LYS A 271 -5.10 -18.96 1.61
N ILE A 272 -4.52 -17.76 1.56
CA ILE A 272 -3.27 -17.42 2.25
C ILE A 272 -3.40 -17.62 3.77
N LEU A 273 -4.44 -17.04 4.37
CA LEU A 273 -4.65 -17.15 5.82
C LEU A 273 -4.81 -18.60 6.26
N THR A 274 -5.58 -19.40 5.51
CA THR A 274 -5.77 -20.83 5.83
C THR A 274 -4.45 -21.60 5.73
N SER A 275 -3.69 -21.41 4.64
CA SER A 275 -2.38 -22.07 4.48
C SER A 275 -1.37 -21.67 5.55
N SER A 276 -1.40 -20.41 5.99
CA SER A 276 -0.52 -19.93 7.05
C SER A 276 -0.91 -20.46 8.43
N LEU A 277 -2.20 -20.69 8.68
CA LEU A 277 -2.74 -21.15 9.97
C LEU A 277 -2.69 -22.68 10.10
N ASP A 278 -2.73 -23.42 8.99
CA ASP A 278 -2.63 -24.88 8.95
C ASP A 278 -1.19 -25.40 9.24
N GLY A 279 -0.19 -24.52 9.27
CA GLY A 279 1.16 -24.84 9.76
C GLY A 279 1.99 -25.75 8.85
N ASP A 280 1.72 -25.78 7.54
CA ASP A 280 2.52 -26.60 6.62
C ASP A 280 3.95 -26.02 6.53
N GLY A 281 4.93 -26.82 6.95
CA GLY A 281 6.31 -26.41 7.27
C GLY A 281 7.20 -26.00 6.09
N THR A 282 6.64 -25.51 4.98
CA THR A 282 7.41 -24.97 3.86
C THR A 282 7.68 -23.48 4.08
N SER A 283 8.63 -23.21 4.97
CA SER A 283 9.21 -21.88 5.17
C SER A 283 9.85 -21.35 3.87
N THR A 284 9.25 -20.32 3.28
CA THR A 284 9.95 -19.39 2.38
C THR A 284 9.82 -17.98 2.94
N ASN A 285 10.88 -17.56 3.63
CA ASN A 285 11.38 -16.20 3.85
C ASN A 285 10.44 -15.02 3.49
N ASN A 286 9.54 -14.72 4.43
CA ASN A 286 9.07 -13.39 4.86
C ASN A 286 7.82 -13.67 5.70
N SER A 287 7.97 -14.05 6.98
CA SER A 287 6.84 -14.50 7.81
C SER A 287 5.86 -13.34 8.03
N ILE A 288 4.83 -13.26 7.20
CA ILE A 288 3.69 -12.39 7.42
C ILE A 288 3.09 -12.79 8.77
N ASP A 289 3.08 -11.86 9.72
CA ASP A 289 2.44 -12.09 11.01
C ASP A 289 0.93 -12.09 10.80
N HIS A 290 0.34 -13.28 10.74
CA HIS A 290 -1.08 -13.45 10.44
C HIS A 290 -1.98 -12.78 11.47
N HIS A 291 -1.59 -12.70 12.75
CA HIS A 291 -2.38 -11.99 13.77
C HIS A 291 -2.40 -10.49 13.48
N GLU A 292 -1.26 -9.91 13.11
CA GLU A 292 -1.17 -8.50 12.75
C GLU A 292 -1.89 -8.18 11.43
N VAL A 293 -1.91 -9.10 10.46
CA VAL A 293 -2.73 -8.98 9.24
C VAL A 293 -4.22 -9.06 9.57
N ILE A 294 -4.63 -10.01 10.41
CA ILE A 294 -6.03 -10.16 10.89
C ILE A 294 -6.48 -8.86 11.56
N PHE A 295 -5.61 -8.20 12.33
CA PHE A 295 -5.91 -6.93 12.98
C PHE A 295 -6.33 -5.83 12.00
N ASP A 296 -5.55 -5.63 10.93
CA ASP A 296 -5.85 -4.59 9.94
C ASP A 296 -7.05 -4.98 9.06
N LEU A 297 -7.14 -6.26 8.66
CA LEU A 297 -8.28 -6.77 7.88
C LEU A 297 -9.60 -6.66 8.63
N TYR A 298 -9.61 -6.80 9.96
CA TYR A 298 -10.83 -6.64 10.76
C TYR A 298 -11.37 -5.20 10.67
N GLN A 299 -10.48 -4.22 10.55
CA GLN A 299 -10.85 -2.80 10.45
C GLN A 299 -11.29 -2.37 9.05
N CYS A 300 -10.84 -3.03 7.98
CA CYS A 300 -11.12 -2.58 6.60
C CYS A 300 -11.95 -3.57 5.76
N ALA A 301 -11.81 -4.88 6.00
CA ALA A 301 -12.52 -5.91 5.23
C ALA A 301 -13.00 -7.08 6.13
N PRO A 302 -13.75 -6.82 7.22
CA PRO A 302 -14.05 -7.82 8.25
C PRO A 302 -14.73 -9.10 7.76
N LYS A 303 -15.48 -9.03 6.65
CA LYS A 303 -16.19 -10.18 6.08
C LYS A 303 -15.24 -11.29 5.61
N VAL A 304 -14.04 -10.93 5.14
CA VAL A 304 -13.05 -11.91 4.64
C VAL A 304 -12.50 -12.79 5.76
N LEU A 305 -12.58 -12.34 7.01
CA LEU A 305 -12.03 -13.01 8.18
C LEU A 305 -12.92 -14.09 8.77
N LYS A 306 -14.13 -14.34 8.24
CA LYS A 306 -14.98 -15.42 8.77
C LYS A 306 -14.25 -16.78 8.81
N VAL A 307 -13.34 -17.01 7.87
CA VAL A 307 -12.55 -18.25 7.80
C VAL A 307 -11.61 -18.44 8.99
N VAL A 308 -11.12 -17.36 9.63
CA VAL A 308 -10.08 -17.48 10.67
C VAL A 308 -10.65 -17.89 12.02
N VAL A 309 -11.98 -17.80 12.20
CA VAL A 309 -12.64 -17.99 13.50
C VAL A 309 -12.34 -19.36 14.13
N PRO A 310 -12.46 -20.51 13.42
CA PRO A 310 -12.10 -21.81 13.97
C PRO A 310 -10.63 -21.92 14.38
N TYR A 311 -9.71 -21.30 13.63
CA TYR A 311 -8.27 -21.35 13.90
C TYR A 311 -7.92 -20.60 15.18
N ILE A 312 -8.38 -19.34 15.32
CA ILE A 312 -8.16 -18.57 16.55
C ILE A 312 -8.86 -19.23 17.75
N THR A 313 -10.01 -19.88 17.53
CA THR A 313 -10.66 -20.69 18.57
C THR A 313 -9.75 -21.85 19.01
N GLY A 314 -9.11 -22.54 18.07
CA GLY A 314 -8.10 -23.56 18.35
C GLY A 314 -6.91 -23.00 19.14
N GLU A 315 -6.41 -21.83 18.76
CA GLU A 315 -5.32 -21.15 19.48
C GLU A 315 -5.70 -20.77 20.92
N LEU A 316 -6.93 -20.30 21.16
CA LEU A 316 -7.45 -20.02 22.50
C LEU A 316 -7.57 -21.28 23.37
N LEU A 317 -7.71 -22.45 22.75
CA LEU A 317 -7.85 -23.75 23.42
C LEU A 317 -6.55 -24.55 23.44
N ALA A 318 -5.45 -23.99 22.92
CA ALA A 318 -4.17 -24.68 22.78
C ALA A 318 -3.53 -25.04 24.13
N ASP A 319 -2.72 -26.10 24.11
CA ASP A 319 -2.00 -26.56 25.29
C ASP A 319 -0.83 -25.63 25.66
N GLU A 320 -0.31 -24.87 24.71
CA GLU A 320 0.78 -23.95 24.93
C GLU A 320 0.24 -22.62 25.46
N VAL A 321 0.78 -22.15 26.61
CA VAL A 321 0.42 -20.84 27.17
C VAL A 321 0.73 -19.72 26.18
N GLU A 322 1.85 -19.80 25.47
CA GLU A 322 2.27 -18.81 24.48
C GLU A 322 1.26 -18.66 23.33
N THR A 323 0.74 -19.78 22.80
CA THR A 323 -0.26 -19.78 21.73
C THR A 323 -1.55 -19.12 22.20
N ARG A 324 -2.05 -19.51 23.39
CA ARG A 324 -3.24 -18.87 24.00
C ARG A 324 -3.02 -17.38 24.27
N SER A 325 -1.83 -17.00 24.74
CA SER A 325 -1.50 -15.61 25.03
C SER A 325 -1.53 -14.74 23.78
N LYS A 326 -1.02 -15.23 22.64
CA LYS A 326 -1.09 -14.51 21.36
C LYS A 326 -2.53 -14.33 20.88
N ALA A 327 -3.35 -15.38 20.96
CA ALA A 327 -4.77 -15.33 20.61
C ALA A 327 -5.56 -14.35 21.49
N VAL A 328 -5.29 -14.33 22.81
CA VAL A 328 -5.90 -13.38 23.74
C VAL A 328 -5.48 -11.95 23.44
N GLU A 329 -4.20 -11.71 23.13
CA GLU A 329 -3.71 -10.38 22.77
C GLU A 329 -4.41 -9.84 21.51
N ILE A 330 -4.44 -10.63 20.43
CA ILE A 330 -5.06 -10.17 19.17
C ILE A 330 -6.57 -9.92 19.34
N LEU A 331 -7.30 -10.84 20.00
CA LEU A 331 -8.73 -10.67 20.22
C LEU A 331 -9.05 -9.51 21.16
N GLY A 332 -8.27 -9.36 22.23
CA GLY A 332 -8.43 -8.26 23.16
C GLY A 332 -8.27 -6.90 22.46
N GLU A 333 -7.27 -6.78 21.58
CA GLU A 333 -7.05 -5.58 20.77
C GLU A 333 -8.18 -5.37 19.75
N LEU A 334 -8.66 -6.42 19.07
CA LEU A 334 -9.79 -6.35 18.13
C LEU A 334 -11.08 -5.88 18.80
N PHE A 335 -11.44 -6.48 19.94
CA PHE A 335 -12.68 -6.15 20.65
C PHE A 335 -12.64 -4.79 21.33
N SER A 336 -11.43 -4.24 21.53
CA SER A 336 -11.20 -2.90 22.08
C SER A 336 -11.18 -1.79 21.01
N LEU A 337 -11.32 -2.12 19.72
CA LEU A 337 -11.31 -1.12 18.65
C LEU A 337 -12.48 -0.11 18.83
N PRO A 338 -12.19 1.21 18.79
CA PRO A 338 -13.23 2.22 18.94
C PRO A 338 -14.11 2.28 17.69
N GLY A 339 -15.42 2.41 17.89
CA GLY A 339 -16.40 2.59 16.80
C GLY A 339 -16.70 1.33 15.98
N ILE A 340 -16.02 0.21 16.22
CA ILE A 340 -16.26 -1.06 15.52
C ILE A 340 -16.99 -2.03 16.47
N PRO A 341 -18.24 -2.45 16.17
CA PRO A 341 -18.94 -3.44 16.97
C PRO A 341 -18.33 -4.83 16.80
N ILE A 342 -18.57 -5.72 17.76
CA ILE A 342 -18.21 -7.13 17.61
C ILE A 342 -19.11 -7.73 16.52
N LEU A 343 -18.47 -8.26 15.48
CA LEU A 343 -19.18 -8.82 14.33
C LEU A 343 -19.92 -10.09 14.71
N GLU A 344 -21.05 -10.36 14.05
CA GLU A 344 -21.82 -11.60 14.27
C GLU A 344 -20.96 -12.87 14.09
N SER A 345 -20.06 -12.88 13.09
CA SER A 345 -19.14 -14.01 12.86
C SER A 345 -18.10 -14.19 13.98
N PHE A 346 -17.83 -13.15 14.76
CA PHE A 346 -16.86 -13.15 15.86
C PHE A 346 -17.50 -13.34 17.25
N LYS A 347 -18.84 -13.36 17.36
CA LYS A 347 -19.51 -13.55 18.66
C LYS A 347 -19.11 -14.83 19.38
N SER A 348 -19.11 -15.96 18.68
CA SER A 348 -18.64 -17.23 19.26
C SER A 348 -17.18 -17.18 19.76
N LEU A 349 -16.34 -16.38 19.10
CA LEU A 349 -14.95 -16.18 19.48
C LEU A 349 -14.82 -15.25 20.69
N PHE A 350 -15.71 -14.26 20.78
CA PHE A 350 -15.85 -13.40 21.96
C PHE A 350 -16.30 -14.20 23.19
N ASP A 351 -17.26 -15.12 23.04
CA ASP A 351 -17.69 -16.01 24.13
C ASP A 351 -16.52 -16.87 24.63
N GLU A 352 -15.72 -17.41 23.72
CA GLU A 352 -14.55 -18.22 24.09
C GLU A 352 -13.43 -17.38 24.72
N PHE A 353 -13.26 -16.13 24.26
CA PHE A 353 -12.39 -15.15 24.88
C PHE A 353 -12.81 -14.83 26.32
N LEU A 354 -14.11 -14.65 26.60
CA LEU A 354 -14.61 -14.45 27.97
C LEU A 354 -14.34 -15.66 28.87
N LYS A 355 -14.43 -16.89 28.36
CA LYS A 355 -14.09 -18.10 29.13
C LYS A 355 -12.62 -18.14 29.56
N ARG A 356 -11.73 -17.43 28.87
CA ARG A 356 -10.32 -17.28 29.29
C ARG A 356 -10.14 -16.50 30.58
N LEU A 357 -11.20 -15.89 31.14
CA LEU A 357 -11.20 -15.41 32.53
C LEU A 357 -10.96 -16.53 33.56
N THR A 358 -11.21 -17.79 33.20
CA THR A 358 -10.88 -18.98 34.01
C THR A 358 -9.70 -19.78 33.45
N ASP A 359 -8.82 -19.18 32.65
CA ASP A 359 -7.65 -19.89 32.13
C ASP A 359 -6.74 -20.42 33.26
N ARG A 360 -6.13 -21.57 33.03
CA ARG A 360 -5.17 -22.16 33.98
C ARG A 360 -3.95 -21.27 34.24
N ALA A 361 -3.57 -20.43 33.28
CA ALA A 361 -2.46 -19.49 33.42
C ALA A 361 -2.99 -18.15 33.97
N VAL A 362 -2.40 -17.69 35.07
CA VAL A 362 -2.79 -16.44 35.75
C VAL A 362 -2.57 -15.23 34.84
N GLU A 363 -1.47 -15.23 34.09
CA GLU A 363 -1.07 -14.22 33.13
C GLU A 363 -2.10 -14.02 32.02
N ILE A 364 -2.73 -15.11 31.54
CA ILE A 364 -3.79 -15.04 30.54
C ILE A 364 -5.03 -14.38 31.15
N ARG A 365 -5.43 -14.79 32.36
CA ARG A 365 -6.60 -14.23 33.05
C ARG A 365 -6.44 -12.73 33.27
N VAL A 366 -5.27 -12.29 33.74
CA VAL A 366 -4.92 -10.87 33.90
C VAL A 366 -4.99 -10.12 32.57
N SER A 367 -4.47 -10.71 31.49
CA SER A 367 -4.53 -10.11 30.15
C SER A 367 -5.97 -9.93 29.65
N VAL A 368 -6.84 -10.92 29.82
CA VAL A 368 -8.27 -10.82 29.45
C VAL A 368 -8.95 -9.70 30.22
N ILE A 369 -8.73 -9.62 31.54
CA ILE A 369 -9.29 -8.54 32.39
C ILE A 369 -8.87 -7.16 31.88
N GLU A 370 -7.58 -6.98 31.53
CA GLU A 370 -7.08 -5.71 31.01
C GLU A 370 -7.75 -5.31 29.69
N HIS A 371 -7.90 -6.27 28.77
CA HIS A 371 -8.57 -6.02 27.49
C HIS A 371 -10.06 -5.73 27.65
N LEU A 372 -10.76 -6.42 28.57
CA LEU A 372 -12.16 -6.14 28.86
C LEU A 372 -12.35 -4.74 29.46
N LYS A 373 -11.41 -4.27 30.29
CA LYS A 373 -11.38 -2.86 30.71
C LYS A 373 -11.20 -1.93 29.51
N LYS A 374 -10.16 -2.11 28.68
CA LYS A 374 -9.92 -1.26 27.49
C LYS A 374 -11.16 -1.18 26.61
N CYS A 375 -11.82 -2.31 26.39
CA CYS A 375 -13.06 -2.46 25.65
C CYS A 375 -14.20 -1.59 26.22
N LEU A 376 -14.46 -1.68 27.53
CA LEU A 376 -15.51 -0.86 28.19
C LEU A 376 -15.15 0.62 28.26
N MET A 377 -13.86 0.96 28.41
CA MET A 377 -13.41 2.36 28.38
C MET A 377 -13.54 2.99 26.98
N SER A 378 -13.39 2.19 25.93
CA SER A 378 -13.50 2.66 24.54
C SER A 378 -14.95 2.86 24.11
N ASN A 379 -15.87 2.03 24.61
CA ASN A 379 -17.31 2.20 24.41
C ASN A 379 -18.11 1.54 25.55
N HIS A 380 -18.49 2.33 26.56
CA HIS A 380 -19.20 1.84 27.74
C HIS A 380 -20.65 1.41 27.46
N SER A 381 -21.25 1.89 26.37
CA SER A 381 -22.63 1.60 25.98
C SER A 381 -22.75 0.50 24.91
N ARG A 382 -21.69 -0.30 24.72
CA ARG A 382 -21.70 -1.38 23.72
C ARG A 382 -22.69 -2.50 24.09
N PRO A 383 -23.24 -3.24 23.12
CA PRO A 383 -24.22 -4.30 23.39
C PRO A 383 -23.72 -5.37 24.37
N GLU A 384 -22.42 -5.68 24.33
CA GLU A 384 -21.78 -6.71 25.15
C GLU A 384 -21.42 -6.20 26.56
N ALA A 385 -21.66 -4.92 26.89
CA ALA A 385 -21.21 -4.33 28.14
C ALA A 385 -21.72 -5.09 29.37
N GLN A 386 -23.03 -5.38 29.43
CA GLN A 386 -23.62 -6.11 30.56
C GLN A 386 -23.03 -7.52 30.72
N GLU A 387 -22.75 -8.20 29.61
CA GLU A 387 -22.13 -9.52 29.60
C GLU A 387 -20.69 -9.46 30.16
N ILE A 388 -19.89 -8.49 29.70
CA ILE A 388 -18.52 -8.27 30.17
C ILE A 388 -18.51 -8.01 31.68
N ILE A 389 -19.36 -7.09 32.15
CA ILE A 389 -19.36 -6.69 33.56
C ILE A 389 -19.81 -7.88 34.43
N LYS A 390 -20.81 -8.64 33.99
CA LYS A 390 -21.23 -9.88 34.68
C LYS A 390 -20.06 -10.87 34.78
N ALA A 391 -19.38 -11.14 33.67
CA ALA A 391 -18.25 -12.06 33.63
C ALA A 391 -17.09 -11.64 34.57
N LEU A 392 -16.75 -10.34 34.62
CA LEU A 392 -15.75 -9.81 35.56
C LEU A 392 -16.19 -9.97 37.02
N CYS A 393 -17.48 -9.82 37.31
CA CYS A 393 -17.99 -9.90 38.68
C CYS A 393 -18.15 -11.34 39.17
N ASP A 394 -18.46 -12.27 38.28
CA ASP A 394 -18.44 -13.70 38.61
C ASP A 394 -17.02 -14.14 39.04
N ARG A 395 -15.95 -13.50 38.55
CA ARG A 395 -14.58 -13.74 39.02
C ARG A 395 -14.28 -13.18 40.41
N LEU A 396 -14.83 -12.02 40.76
CA LEU A 396 -14.67 -11.49 42.13
C LEU A 396 -15.27 -12.39 43.19
N LEU A 397 -16.37 -13.08 42.85
CA LEU A 397 -17.13 -13.94 43.76
C LEU A 397 -16.65 -15.40 43.75
N ASP A 398 -15.65 -15.73 42.95
CA ASP A 398 -15.14 -17.08 42.80
C ASP A 398 -14.20 -17.43 43.97
N TYR A 399 -14.58 -18.37 44.84
CA TYR A 399 -13.79 -18.72 46.02
C TYR A 399 -12.44 -19.36 45.69
N GLU A 400 -12.33 -20.06 44.55
CA GLU A 400 -11.09 -20.75 44.14
C GLU A 400 -10.12 -19.81 43.41
N GLU A 401 -10.56 -18.57 43.14
CA GLU A 401 -9.77 -17.59 42.41
C GLU A 401 -8.62 -17.00 43.25
N ASN A 402 -7.48 -16.82 42.60
CA ASN A 402 -6.30 -16.22 43.20
C ASN A 402 -6.60 -14.79 43.68
N VAL A 403 -6.36 -14.53 44.97
CA VAL A 403 -6.60 -13.23 45.61
C VAL A 403 -5.98 -12.08 44.82
N SER A 404 -4.77 -12.27 44.26
CA SER A 404 -4.10 -11.24 43.46
C SER A 404 -4.91 -10.88 42.20
N VAL A 405 -5.54 -11.87 41.56
CA VAL A 405 -6.39 -11.64 40.37
C VAL A 405 -7.72 -11.02 40.78
N LYS A 406 -8.28 -11.36 41.94
CA LYS A 406 -9.46 -10.68 42.47
C LYS A 406 -9.18 -9.19 42.74
N CYS A 407 -8.06 -8.88 43.42
CA CYS A 407 -7.62 -7.51 43.65
C CYS A 407 -7.43 -6.77 42.32
N TYR A 408 -6.74 -7.39 41.35
CA TYR A 408 -6.57 -6.82 40.01
C TYR A 408 -7.90 -6.52 39.32
N THR A 409 -8.84 -7.47 39.34
CA THR A 409 -10.19 -7.32 38.76
C THR A 409 -10.95 -6.17 39.42
N MET A 410 -10.88 -6.08 40.75
CA MET A 410 -11.52 -5.05 41.54
C MET A 410 -11.00 -3.66 41.18
N GLU A 411 -9.68 -3.50 41.04
CA GLU A 411 -9.07 -2.25 40.58
C GLU A 411 -9.55 -1.85 39.18
N ARG A 412 -9.63 -2.79 38.24
CA ARG A 412 -10.06 -2.51 36.86
C ARG A 412 -11.55 -2.17 36.78
N LEU A 413 -12.39 -2.79 37.60
CA LEU A 413 -13.80 -2.40 37.75
C LEU A 413 -13.95 -1.01 38.37
N ALA A 414 -13.11 -0.65 39.34
CA ALA A 414 -13.09 0.70 39.90
C ALA A 414 -12.67 1.75 38.85
N ASP A 415 -11.70 1.45 38.00
CA ASP A 415 -11.31 2.31 36.87
C ASP A 415 -12.47 2.53 35.90
N ILE A 416 -13.18 1.46 35.52
CA ILE A 416 -14.36 1.52 34.63
C ILE A 416 -15.44 2.40 35.26
N TYR A 417 -15.77 2.18 36.54
CA TYR A 417 -16.78 2.97 37.24
C TYR A 417 -16.40 4.44 37.34
N LYS A 418 -15.13 4.74 37.65
CA LYS A 418 -14.62 6.10 37.69
C LYS A 418 -14.76 6.80 36.33
N PHE A 419 -14.41 6.12 35.25
CA PHE A 419 -14.56 6.64 33.88
C PHE A 419 -16.04 6.90 33.54
N TYR A 420 -16.93 5.98 33.90
CA TYR A 420 -18.37 6.14 33.74
C TYR A 420 -18.89 7.38 34.47
N CYS A 421 -18.55 7.56 35.76
CA CYS A 421 -18.96 8.73 36.55
C CYS A 421 -18.47 10.06 35.94
N GLN A 422 -17.31 10.06 35.30
CA GLN A 422 -16.76 11.25 34.63
C GLN A 422 -17.44 11.55 33.28
N SER A 423 -17.93 10.51 32.60
CA SER A 423 -18.58 10.62 31.28
C SER A 423 -20.08 10.92 31.38
N GLY A 424 -20.70 10.65 32.53
CA GLY A 424 -22.14 10.81 32.79
C GLY A 424 -22.67 12.24 32.87
N SER A 425 -21.87 13.28 32.58
CA SER A 425 -22.35 14.67 32.55
C SER A 425 -23.02 15.09 31.23
N ASP A 426 -22.94 14.29 30.15
CA ASP A 426 -23.27 14.79 28.80
C ASP A 426 -24.33 14.03 27.95
N SER A 427 -24.93 12.89 28.34
CA SER A 427 -26.10 12.38 27.59
C SER A 427 -26.92 11.27 28.25
N SER A 428 -28.17 11.17 27.79
CA SER A 428 -29.32 10.38 28.24
C SER A 428 -29.22 8.85 28.08
N VAL A 429 -28.14 8.23 28.50
CA VAL A 429 -28.03 6.75 28.58
C VAL A 429 -28.55 6.27 29.93
N ASN A 430 -29.22 5.11 29.98
CA ASN A 430 -29.77 4.52 31.21
C ASN A 430 -28.74 4.52 32.35
N SER A 431 -29.02 5.33 33.38
CA SER A 431 -28.13 5.66 34.51
C SER A 431 -27.67 4.45 35.34
N ASP A 432 -28.40 3.33 35.27
CA ASP A 432 -28.36 2.30 36.31
C ASP A 432 -27.36 1.15 36.02
N ASP A 433 -26.81 1.04 34.79
CA ASP A 433 -26.06 -0.15 34.35
C ASP A 433 -24.73 -0.37 35.11
N PHE A 434 -24.16 0.68 35.71
CA PHE A 434 -22.87 0.63 36.41
C PHE A 434 -22.97 0.98 37.91
N GLU A 435 -24.14 1.42 38.40
CA GLU A 435 -24.31 1.91 39.79
C GLU A 435 -24.13 0.82 40.86
N TRP A 436 -24.23 -0.45 40.47
CA TRP A 436 -24.04 -1.58 41.37
C TRP A 436 -22.57 -1.93 41.63
N ILE A 437 -21.63 -1.46 40.80
CA ILE A 437 -20.20 -1.79 40.90
C ILE A 437 -19.64 -1.47 42.30
N PRO A 438 -19.85 -0.26 42.87
CA PRO A 438 -19.43 0.03 44.25
C PRO A 438 -19.96 -0.97 45.28
N GLY A 439 -21.23 -1.39 45.15
CA GLY A 439 -21.85 -2.34 46.07
C GLY A 439 -21.21 -3.73 46.03
N LYS A 440 -20.81 -4.20 44.85
CA LYS A 440 -20.10 -5.49 44.69
C LYS A 440 -18.66 -5.42 45.16
N ILE A 441 -17.95 -4.32 44.88
CA ILE A 441 -16.61 -4.06 45.42
C ILE A 441 -16.66 -4.06 46.96
N LEU A 442 -17.61 -3.33 47.55
CA LEU A 442 -17.79 -3.28 49.00
C LEU A 442 -18.10 -4.65 49.59
N ARG A 443 -18.90 -5.50 48.92
CA ARG A 443 -19.19 -6.86 49.39
C ARG A 443 -17.94 -7.73 49.45
N CYS A 444 -16.97 -7.54 48.55
CA CYS A 444 -15.70 -8.27 48.57
C CYS A 444 -14.86 -7.93 49.82
N LEU A 445 -14.92 -6.69 50.33
CA LEU A 445 -14.23 -6.27 51.55
C LEU A 445 -14.77 -6.94 52.83
N TYR A 446 -15.97 -7.52 52.79
CA TYR A 446 -16.57 -8.24 53.92
C TYR A 446 -16.41 -9.76 53.83
N ASP A 447 -15.87 -10.27 52.72
CA ASP A 447 -15.56 -11.68 52.59
C ASP A 447 -14.27 -12.00 53.35
N LYS A 448 -14.25 -13.11 54.10
CA LYS A 448 -13.12 -13.40 55.03
C LYS A 448 -11.85 -13.84 54.31
N ASP A 449 -11.97 -14.15 53.03
CA ASP A 449 -10.90 -14.68 52.16
C ASP A 449 -10.23 -13.59 51.31
N PHE A 450 -10.54 -12.30 51.57
CA PHE A 450 -10.02 -11.13 50.86
C PHE A 450 -9.03 -10.30 51.69
#